data_AF-A0A1G4A0W9-F1
#
_entry.id   AF-A0A1G4A0W9-F1
#
_cell.length_a   1.000
_cell.length_b   1.000
_cell.length_c   1.000
_cell.angle_alpha   90.00
_cell.angle_beta   90.00
_cell.angle_gamma   90.00
#
_symmetry.space_group_name_H-M   'P 1'
#
loop_
_entity.id
_entity.type
_entity.pdbx_description
1 polymer ?
#
loop_
_entity_poly.entity_id
_entity_poly.type
_entity_poly.pdbx_seq_one_letter_code
_entity_poly.pdbx_strand_id
1 'polypeptide(L)' 'MKQCLTGDAQAITHDKLAAELSMTAGAVKTAAHRLRRRYRELLKEEISQTVTTEEEIEDEINQLLSALSG' A
#
# COMPACT_ATOMS: atom_id res chain seq x y z
N MET A 1 -11.33 6.14 3.16
CA MET A 1 -10.66 4.83 2.92
C MET A 1 -9.45 4.91 1.97
N LYS A 2 -9.51 5.60 0.82
CA LYS A 2 -8.43 5.63 -0.20
C LYS A 2 -7.12 6.34 0.20
N GLN A 3 -7.15 7.24 1.18
CA GLN A 3 -5.99 8.06 1.58
C GLN A 3 -5.01 7.41 2.59
N CYS A 4 -5.26 6.16 3.02
CA CYS A 4 -4.36 5.46 3.95
C CYS A 4 -3.20 4.74 3.23
N LEU A 5 -3.29 4.57 1.90
CA LEU A 5 -2.36 3.75 1.14
C LEU A 5 -1.17 4.54 0.55
N THR A 6 -1.28 5.86 0.36
CA THR A 6 -0.42 6.64 -0.54
C THR A 6 0.50 7.67 0.11
N GLY A 7 1.15 7.37 1.24
CA GLY A 7 2.32 8.18 1.66
C GLY A 7 2.01 9.47 2.44
N ASP A 8 1.27 10.40 1.87
CA ASP A 8 1.53 11.81 2.24
C ASP A 8 0.59 12.41 3.29
N ALA A 9 -0.55 11.79 3.61
CA ALA A 9 -1.48 12.29 4.63
C ALA A 9 -1.23 11.73 6.06
N GLN A 10 -0.10 11.07 6.30
CA GLN A 10 0.01 9.90 7.18
C GLN A 10 -0.05 10.08 8.70
N ALA A 11 0.28 11.25 9.24
CA ALA A 11 0.30 11.42 10.70
C ALA A 11 -1.11 11.61 11.28
N ILE A 12 -1.92 12.45 10.64
CA ILE A 12 -3.27 12.81 11.12
C ILE A 12 -4.25 11.64 10.95
N THR A 13 -4.02 10.76 9.96
CA THR A 13 -4.90 9.61 9.69
C THR A 13 -4.72 8.48 10.68
N HIS A 14 -3.51 8.26 11.23
CA HIS A 14 -3.28 7.12 12.13
C HIS A 14 -3.92 7.31 13.50
N ASP A 15 -3.94 8.53 14.05
CA ASP A 15 -4.58 8.78 15.36
C ASP A 15 -6.11 8.67 15.28
N LYS A 16 -6.71 9.18 14.20
CA LYS A 16 -8.16 9.03 13.95
C LYS A 16 -8.53 7.57 13.72
N LEU A 17 -7.74 6.86 12.92
CA LEU A 17 -7.97 5.44 12.63
C LEU A 17 -7.73 4.56 13.87
N ALA A 18 -6.79 4.94 14.73
CA ALA A 18 -6.55 4.28 16.01
C ALA A 18 -7.78 4.40 16.93
N ALA A 19 -8.40 5.59 17.00
CA ALA A 19 -9.64 5.79 17.73
C ALA A 19 -10.80 4.94 17.14
N GLU A 20 -10.98 4.94 15.81
CA GLU A 20 -12.04 4.15 15.15
C GLU A 20 -11.86 2.64 15.32
N LEU A 21 -10.61 2.16 15.27
CA LEU A 21 -10.29 0.74 15.39
C LEU A 21 -10.08 0.28 16.84
N SER A 22 -10.21 1.18 17.82
CA SER A 22 -9.88 0.91 19.24
C SER A 22 -8.47 0.33 19.42
N MET A 23 -7.52 0.86 18.66
CA MET A 23 -6.11 0.48 18.65
C MET A 23 -5.23 1.65 19.09
N THR A 24 -3.96 1.40 19.39
CA THR A 24 -2.99 2.49 19.56
C THR A 24 -2.47 2.96 18.19
N ALA A 25 -2.05 4.21 18.08
CA ALA A 25 -1.43 4.74 16.86
C ALA A 25 -0.23 3.89 16.39
N GLY A 26 0.56 3.37 17.35
CA GLY A 26 1.64 2.42 17.09
C GLY A 26 1.15 1.12 16.48
N ALA A 27 0.08 0.53 17.02
CA ALA A 27 -0.51 -0.70 16.49
C ALA A 27 -1.11 -0.50 15.08
N VAL A 28 -1.76 0.64 14.83
CA VAL A 28 -2.24 1.01 13.49
C VAL A 28 -1.08 1.15 12.51
N LYS A 29 0.01 1.81 12.90
CA LYS A 29 1.22 1.93 12.06
C LYS A 29 1.78 0.55 11.70
N THR A 30 1.92 -0.35 12.66
CA THR A 30 2.38 -1.73 12.41
C THR A 30 1.42 -2.51 11.50
N ALA A 31 0.11 -2.40 11.73
CA ALA A 31 -0.89 -3.03 10.87
C ALA A 31 -0.85 -2.49 9.43
N ALA A 32 -0.73 -1.18 9.26
CA ALA A 32 -0.59 -0.53 7.96
C ALA A 32 0.69 -0.96 7.24
N HIS A 33 1.83 -1.03 7.94
CA HIS A 33 3.08 -1.54 7.36
C HIS A 33 2.93 -2.99 6.88
N ARG A 34 2.31 -3.85 7.69
CA ARG A 34 2.05 -5.25 7.33
C ARG A 34 1.14 -5.36 6.11
N LEU A 35 0.08 -4.56 6.06
CA LEU A 35 -0.87 -4.52 4.95
C LEU A 35 -0.18 -4.08 3.65
N ARG A 36 0.63 -3.03 3.70
CA ARG A 36 1.40 -2.54 2.54
C ARG A 36 2.36 -3.58 2.00
N ARG A 37 3.05 -4.29 2.90
CA ARG A 37 3.96 -5.36 2.52
C ARG A 37 3.20 -6.48 1.79
N ARG A 38 2.14 -7.00 2.40
CA ARG A 38 1.32 -8.06 1.79
C ARG A 38 0.68 -7.61 0.48
N TYR A 39 0.22 -6.37 0.40
CA TYR A 39 -0.32 -5.81 -0.84
C TYR A 39 0.73 -5.78 -1.95
N ARG A 40 1.96 -5.35 -1.66
CA ARG A 40 3.05 -5.40 -2.65
C ARG A 40 3.38 -6.82 -3.09
N GLU A 41 3.40 -7.78 -2.16
CA GLU A 41 3.69 -9.17 -2.49
C GLU A 41 2.62 -9.74 -3.44
N LEU A 42 1.34 -9.55 -3.12
CA LEU A 42 0.22 -9.97 -3.98
C LEU A 42 0.22 -9.23 -5.32
N LEU A 43 0.51 -7.92 -5.31
CA LEU A 43 0.57 -7.14 -6.55
C LEU A 43 1.70 -7.61 -7.47
N LYS A 44 2.88 -7.93 -6.91
CA LYS A 44 3.99 -8.52 -7.67
C LYS A 44 3.61 -9.88 -8.25
N GLU A 45 2.91 -10.71 -7.50
CA GLU A 45 2.44 -12.03 -7.96
C GLU A 45 1.40 -11.95 -9.08
N GLU A 46 0.48 -10.98 -9.03
CA GLU A 46 -0.48 -10.78 -10.12
C GLU A 46 0.19 -10.21 -11.37
N ILE A 47 1.12 -9.26 -11.19
CA ILE A 47 1.83 -8.65 -12.32
C ILE A 47 2.76 -9.65 -12.99
N SER A 48 3.45 -10.51 -12.23
CA SER A 48 4.34 -11.54 -12.79
C SER A 48 3.61 -12.52 -13.70
N GLN A 49 2.29 -12.69 -13.53
CA GLN A 49 1.46 -13.51 -14.43
C GLN A 49 1.13 -12.78 -15.75
N THR A 50 1.28 -11.46 -15.80
CA THR A 50 0.95 -10.62 -16.97
C THR A 50 2.16 -10.16 -17.75
N VAL A 51 3.32 -10.05 -17.12
CA VAL A 51 4.55 -9.61 -17.77
C VAL A 51 5.29 -10.77 -18.43
N THR A 52 6.11 -10.45 -19.43
CA THR A 52 6.86 -11.48 -20.17
C THR A 52 8.16 -11.84 -19.45
N THR A 53 8.71 -10.89 -18.68
CA THR A 53 9.97 -11.07 -17.94
C THR A 53 9.89 -10.52 -16.52
N GLU A 54 10.68 -11.08 -15.60
CA GLU A 54 10.72 -10.64 -14.19
C GLU A 54 11.20 -9.19 -14.04
N GLU A 55 12.03 -8.71 -14.99
CA GLU A 55 12.57 -7.34 -14.99
C GLU A 55 11.47 -6.28 -15.23
N GLU A 56 10.38 -6.65 -15.93
CA GLU A 56 9.26 -5.75 -16.23
C GLU A 56 8.35 -5.50 -15.00
N ILE A 57 8.44 -6.32 -13.95
CA ILE A 57 7.52 -6.25 -12.81
C ILE A 57 7.61 -4.91 -12.08
N GLU A 58 8.82 -4.40 -11.83
CA GLU A 58 8.98 -3.13 -11.11
C GLU A 58 8.52 -1.94 -11.94
N ASP A 59 8.75 -1.99 -13.25
CA ASP A 59 8.30 -0.95 -14.19
C ASP A 59 6.77 -0.93 -14.30
N GLU A 60 6.13 -2.09 -14.39
CA GLU A 60 4.67 -2.21 -14.44
C GLU A 60 4.02 -1.73 -13.13
N ILE A 61 4.62 -2.06 -11.98
CA ILE A 61 4.16 -1.53 -10.67
C ILE A 61 4.21 0.00 -10.66
N ASN A 62 5.32 0.58 -11.12
CA ASN A 62 5.47 2.04 -11.14
C ASN A 62 4.46 2.71 -12.08
N GLN A 63 4.21 2.12 -13.26
CA GLN A 63 3.21 2.61 -14.21
C GLN A 63 1.79 2.52 -13.64
N LEU A 64 1.43 1.40 -13.02
CA LEU A 64 0.13 1.20 -12.38
C LEU A 64 -0.11 2.21 -11.25
N LEU A 65 0.90 2.43 -10.39
CA LEU A 65 0.81 3.40 -9.31
C LEU A 65 0.70 4.84 -9.85
N SER A 66 1.46 5.17 -10.89
CA SER A 66 1.38 6.46 -11.57
C SER A 66 -0.02 6.71 -12.13
N ALA A 67 -0.59 5.74 -12.86
CA ALA A 67 -1.94 5.81 -13.41
C ALA A 67 -3.04 5.95 -12.34
N LEU A 68 -2.85 5.37 -11.16
CA LEU A 68 -3.79 5.47 -10.04
C LEU A 68 -3.64 6.78 -9.24
N SER A 69 -2.53 7.49 -9.41
CA SER A 69 -2.22 8.75 -8.70
C SER A 69 -2.60 10.02 -9.47
N GLY A 70 -3.01 9.89 -10.74
CA GLY A 70 -3.65 10.95 -11.53
C GLY A 70 -5.14 11.11 -11.24
#